data_AF-A0A7W1SRS4-F1
#
_entry.id   AF-A0A7W1SRS4-F1
#
_cell.length_a   1.000
_cell.length_b   1.000
_cell.length_c   1.000
_cell.angle_alpha   90.00
_cell.angle_beta   90.00
_cell.angle_gamma   90.00
#
_symmetry.space_group_name_H-M   'P 1'
#
loop_
_entity.id
_entity.type
_entity.pdbx_description
1 polymer ?
#
loop_
_entity_poly.entity_id
_entity_poly.type
_entity_poly.pdbx_seq_one_letter_code
_entity_poly.pdbx_strand_id
1 'polypeptide(L)'
;LYTQILREKIGQVVADAPDLEAAVDRIGAQESVFFSERFLASRPLLESIRSEEPCVLLIDEVDRADEALEAVLLETLAEFQVSVPELGTFTTKTPPYVVLTSNNTRDLSAALKRRCLHLFLDYPSAERELAIVRSKNTGLPDALAAQLVDIVRGLRALELRKAPSISETIDWARTLAVLGVEELTATVLSDTASVVVKYDKDVRKAIGAMPRLVDPNAKVPEPGHGHGHGHDGDHSHDDQTGRGPRRSSDSDEPEEVDGRAVRAAKDTPGRFGNTYGSNPLGGDGGAAPVKPPKVPAERGSRSFGAGLGRKRAL
;
A
#
# COMPACT_ATOMS: atom_id res chain seq x y z
N LEU A 1 18.34 -13.75 32.76
CA LEU A 1 19.17 -14.78 33.41
C LEU A 1 20.54 -14.92 32.74
N TYR A 2 20.61 -15.26 31.43
CA TYR A 2 21.89 -15.34 30.70
C TYR A 2 22.77 -14.10 30.81
N THR A 3 22.20 -12.91 30.68
CA THR A 3 22.94 -11.62 30.76
C THR A 3 23.52 -11.33 32.14
N GLN A 4 22.93 -11.83 33.23
CA GLN A 4 23.47 -11.69 34.58
C GLN A 4 24.65 -12.64 34.81
N ILE A 5 24.52 -13.90 34.39
CA ILE A 5 25.60 -14.89 34.46
C ILE A 5 26.80 -14.42 33.62
N LEU A 6 26.55 -13.88 32.43
CA LEU A 6 27.58 -13.32 31.56
C LEU A 6 28.30 -12.16 32.24
N ARG A 7 27.56 -11.21 32.83
CA ARG A 7 28.12 -10.06 33.54
C ARG A 7 29.01 -10.48 34.70
N GLU A 8 28.56 -11.43 35.51
CA GLU A 8 29.32 -11.94 36.66
C GLU A 8 30.61 -12.63 36.21
N LYS A 9 30.55 -13.43 35.14
CA LYS A 9 31.73 -14.09 34.57
C LYS A 9 32.70 -13.12 33.91
N ILE A 10 32.21 -12.11 33.18
CA ILE A 10 33.05 -11.05 32.62
C ILE A 10 33.74 -10.29 33.76
N GLY A 11 33.01 -9.95 34.83
CA GLY A 11 33.57 -9.31 36.01
C GLY A 11 34.71 -10.12 36.66
N GLN A 12 34.60 -11.45 36.69
CA GLN A 12 35.69 -12.33 37.15
C GLN A 12 36.90 -12.33 36.20
N VAL A 13 36.69 -12.26 34.88
CA VAL A 13 37.76 -12.29 33.86
C VAL A 13 38.61 -11.02 33.85
N VAL A 14 38.00 -9.87 34.18
CA VAL A 14 38.70 -8.57 34.18
C VAL A 14 39.08 -8.09 35.59
N ALA A 15 38.82 -8.87 36.63
CA ALA A 15 39.00 -8.45 38.03
C ALA A 15 40.43 -8.04 38.39
N ASP A 16 41.42 -8.66 37.76
CA ASP A 16 42.86 -8.44 37.96
C ASP A 16 43.51 -7.65 36.81
N ALA A 17 42.71 -7.05 35.91
CA ALA A 17 43.24 -6.20 34.86
C ALA A 17 43.79 -4.88 35.47
N PRO A 18 45.03 -4.48 35.14
CA PRO A 18 45.67 -3.29 35.73
C PRO A 18 45.05 -1.98 35.26
N ASP A 19 44.45 -1.97 34.07
CA ASP A 19 43.80 -0.81 33.46
C ASP A 19 42.66 -1.24 32.52
N LEU A 20 41.96 -0.24 31.97
CA LEU A 20 40.82 -0.46 31.08
C LEU A 20 41.22 -1.10 29.74
N GLU A 21 42.42 -0.81 29.25
CA GLU A 21 42.91 -1.34 27.96
C GLU A 21 43.16 -2.84 28.07
N ALA A 22 43.88 -3.27 29.11
CA ALA A 22 44.09 -4.69 29.42
C ALA A 22 42.77 -5.44 29.71
N ALA A 23 41.78 -4.78 30.31
CA ALA A 23 40.45 -5.35 30.52
C ALA A 23 39.71 -5.56 29.19
N VAL A 24 39.77 -4.60 28.28
CA VAL A 24 39.18 -4.69 26.93
C VAL A 24 39.86 -5.80 26.12
N ASP A 25 41.19 -5.89 26.14
CA ASP A 25 41.93 -6.95 25.42
C ASP A 25 41.57 -8.35 25.92
N ARG A 26 41.40 -8.53 27.23
CA ARG A 26 40.98 -9.82 27.82
C ARG A 26 39.54 -10.20 27.44
N ILE A 27 38.65 -9.22 27.32
CA ILE A 27 37.29 -9.45 26.79
C ILE A 27 37.35 -9.74 25.29
N GLY A 28 38.18 -9.02 24.55
CA GLY A 28 38.43 -9.22 23.13
C GLY A 28 38.94 -10.63 22.81
N ALA A 29 39.85 -11.15 23.64
CA ALA A 29 40.32 -12.54 23.55
C ALA A 29 39.20 -13.59 23.74
N GLN A 30 38.06 -13.20 24.30
CA GLN A 30 36.86 -14.03 24.50
C GLN A 30 35.77 -13.73 23.45
N GLU A 31 36.04 -12.93 22.39
CA GLU A 31 35.06 -12.56 21.35
C GLU A 31 34.32 -13.78 20.78
N SER A 32 35.02 -14.90 20.59
CA SER A 32 34.43 -16.18 20.11
C SER A 32 33.30 -16.72 21.00
N VAL A 33 33.23 -16.34 22.27
CA VAL A 33 32.13 -16.71 23.17
C VAL A 33 30.88 -15.89 22.86
N PHE A 34 31.04 -14.61 22.55
CA PHE A 34 29.93 -13.70 22.24
C PHE A 34 29.45 -13.85 20.80
N PHE A 35 30.37 -14.02 19.85
CA PHE A 35 30.11 -14.27 18.45
C PHE A 35 30.21 -15.77 18.19
N SER A 36 29.22 -16.52 18.68
CA SER A 36 29.09 -17.94 18.40
C SER A 36 27.71 -18.29 17.87
N GLU A 37 27.65 -19.41 17.12
CA GLU A 37 26.38 -19.97 16.64
C GLU A 37 25.37 -20.25 17.77
N ARG A 38 25.81 -20.35 19.03
CA ARG A 38 24.92 -20.53 20.20
C ARG A 38 23.97 -19.36 20.39
N PHE A 39 24.34 -18.18 19.92
CA PHE A 39 23.53 -16.96 19.94
C PHE A 39 22.91 -16.65 18.57
N LEU A 40 23.13 -17.49 17.57
CA LEU A 40 22.57 -17.34 16.23
C LEU A 40 21.21 -18.04 16.16
N ALA A 41 20.15 -17.26 15.94
CA ALA A 41 18.86 -17.84 15.61
C ALA A 41 18.86 -18.22 14.13
N SER A 42 19.00 -19.51 13.83
CA SER A 42 18.81 -20.00 12.48
C SER A 42 17.37 -19.72 12.05
N ARG A 43 17.22 -19.03 10.92
CA ARG A 43 15.94 -18.69 10.29
C ARG A 43 15.88 -19.42 8.94
N PRO A 44 14.71 -19.50 8.29
CA PRO A 44 14.49 -20.39 7.15
C PRO A 44 15.57 -20.31 6.05
N LEU A 45 16.11 -19.12 5.80
CA LEU A 45 17.20 -18.93 4.83
C LEU A 45 18.48 -19.69 5.26
N LEU A 46 18.98 -19.46 6.47
CA LEU A 46 20.17 -20.18 6.97
C LEU A 46 19.89 -21.67 7.20
N GLU A 47 18.69 -22.02 7.68
CA GLU A 47 18.27 -23.42 7.83
C GLU A 47 18.31 -24.17 6.50
N SER A 48 17.85 -23.54 5.41
CA SER A 48 17.87 -24.15 4.08
C SER A 48 19.29 -24.39 3.58
N ILE A 49 20.22 -23.47 3.83
CA ILE A 49 21.63 -23.63 3.43
C ILE A 49 22.31 -24.74 4.23
N ARG A 50 22.00 -24.85 5.52
CA ARG A 50 22.56 -25.89 6.41
C ARG A 50 21.89 -27.26 6.26
N SER A 51 20.80 -27.35 5.51
CA SER A 51 20.05 -28.59 5.36
C SER A 51 20.93 -29.69 4.77
N GLU A 52 20.99 -30.83 5.44
CA GLU A 52 21.66 -32.02 4.89
C GLU A 52 20.78 -32.73 3.86
N GLU A 53 19.47 -32.56 3.97
CA GLU A 53 18.47 -33.13 3.06
C GLU A 53 17.99 -32.10 2.01
N PRO A 54 17.59 -32.54 0.80
CA PRO A 54 17.00 -31.65 -0.20
C PRO A 54 15.75 -30.94 0.34
N CYS A 55 15.70 -29.62 0.20
CA CYS A 55 14.58 -28.82 0.67
C CYS A 55 14.14 -27.77 -0.37
N VAL A 56 12.96 -27.20 -0.15
CA VAL A 56 12.41 -26.10 -0.94
C VAL A 56 12.39 -24.84 -0.07
N LEU A 57 13.04 -23.77 -0.53
CA LEU A 57 12.98 -22.45 0.08
C LEU A 57 11.97 -21.60 -0.69
N LEU A 58 10.79 -21.39 -0.10
CA LEU A 58 9.78 -20.47 -0.63
C LEU A 58 9.93 -19.10 0.01
N ILE A 59 10.15 -18.07 -0.81
CA ILE A 59 10.19 -16.68 -0.39
C ILE A 59 9.02 -15.96 -1.04
N ASP A 60 8.05 -15.60 -0.21
CA ASP A 60 6.82 -14.97 -0.66
C ASP A 60 6.97 -13.44 -0.73
N GLU A 61 6.38 -12.82 -1.75
CA GLU A 61 6.35 -11.36 -1.96
C GLU A 61 7.73 -10.69 -1.85
N VAL A 62 8.73 -11.22 -2.56
CA VAL A 62 10.12 -10.73 -2.49
C VAL A 62 10.25 -9.25 -2.88
N ASP A 63 9.28 -8.69 -3.60
CA ASP A 63 9.21 -7.25 -3.91
C ASP A 63 9.04 -6.36 -2.67
N ARG A 64 8.65 -6.92 -1.52
CA ARG A 64 8.57 -6.22 -0.23
C ARG A 64 9.85 -6.30 0.60
N ALA A 65 10.84 -7.07 0.18
CA ALA A 65 12.12 -7.18 0.88
C ALA A 65 12.85 -5.82 0.94
N ASP A 66 13.57 -5.56 2.02
CA ASP A 66 14.48 -4.41 2.07
C ASP A 66 15.80 -4.70 1.33
N GLU A 67 16.63 -3.67 1.16
CA GLU A 67 17.91 -3.79 0.46
C GLU A 67 18.87 -4.76 1.14
N ALA A 68 18.82 -4.83 2.48
CA ALA A 68 19.66 -5.72 3.26
C ALA A 68 19.32 -7.19 2.99
N LEU A 69 18.03 -7.56 3.03
CA LEU A 69 17.59 -8.89 2.67
C LEU A 69 17.88 -9.20 1.20
N GLU A 70 17.66 -8.25 0.29
CA GLU A 70 17.96 -8.46 -1.12
C GLU A 70 19.45 -8.79 -1.33
N ALA A 71 20.38 -8.09 -0.67
CA ALA A 71 21.81 -8.40 -0.75
C ALA A 71 22.13 -9.84 -0.31
N VAL A 72 21.55 -10.31 0.79
CA VAL A 72 21.70 -11.70 1.25
C VAL A 72 21.12 -12.68 0.24
N LEU A 73 19.98 -12.37 -0.38
CA LEU A 73 19.40 -13.21 -1.43
C LEU A 73 20.29 -13.28 -2.67
N LEU A 74 20.96 -12.19 -3.06
CA LEU A 74 21.88 -12.22 -4.20
C LEU A 74 23.07 -13.14 -3.95
N GLU A 75 23.60 -13.17 -2.72
CA GLU A 75 24.63 -14.13 -2.30
C GLU A 75 24.08 -15.56 -2.32
N THR A 76 22.94 -15.76 -1.66
CA THR A 76 22.29 -17.08 -1.51
C THR A 76 21.95 -17.71 -2.86
N LEU A 77 21.45 -16.92 -3.81
CA LEU A 77 21.07 -17.41 -5.14
C LEU A 77 22.26 -17.57 -6.10
N ALA A 78 23.38 -16.91 -5.82
CA ALA A 78 24.58 -17.04 -6.65
C ALA A 78 25.43 -18.24 -6.24
N GLU A 79 25.71 -18.36 -4.94
CA GLU A 79 26.72 -19.28 -4.40
C GLU A 79 26.12 -20.31 -3.43
N PHE A 80 24.81 -20.26 -3.15
CA PHE A 80 24.13 -21.10 -2.16
C PHE A 80 24.83 -21.09 -0.79
N GLN A 81 25.15 -19.88 -0.34
CA GLN A 81 25.80 -19.64 0.94
C GLN A 81 25.21 -18.41 1.63
N VAL A 82 25.51 -18.26 2.92
CA VAL A 82 25.16 -17.07 3.71
C VAL A 82 26.38 -16.64 4.50
N SER A 83 26.81 -15.40 4.32
CA SER A 83 27.85 -14.80 5.15
C SER A 83 27.23 -14.07 6.33
N VAL A 84 27.62 -14.48 7.53
CA VAL A 84 27.26 -13.79 8.77
C VAL A 84 28.51 -13.11 9.31
N PRO A 85 28.49 -11.78 9.50
CA PRO A 85 29.58 -11.07 10.16
C PRO A 85 29.98 -11.77 11.48
N GLU A 86 31.26 -11.74 11.79
CA GLU A 86 31.87 -12.38 12.97
C GLU A 86 31.79 -13.93 13.06
N LEU A 87 30.85 -14.59 12.36
CA LEU A 87 30.68 -16.05 12.35
C LEU A 87 31.22 -16.71 11.07
N GLY A 88 31.44 -15.94 10.02
CA GLY A 88 31.93 -16.42 8.73
C GLY A 88 30.83 -16.87 7.79
N THR A 89 31.21 -17.66 6.79
CA THR A 89 30.33 -18.06 5.69
C THR A 89 29.84 -19.49 5.87
N PHE A 90 28.53 -19.66 5.86
CA PHE A 90 27.85 -20.95 5.86
C PHE A 90 27.61 -21.38 4.43
N THR A 91 28.22 -22.49 4.02
CA THR A 91 28.05 -23.06 2.67
C THR A 91 27.08 -24.23 2.70
N THR A 92 26.43 -24.47 1.56
CA THR A 92 25.52 -25.62 1.43
C THR A 92 26.25 -26.89 1.02
N LYS A 93 25.81 -28.05 1.56
CA LYS A 93 26.15 -29.37 1.02
C LYS A 93 25.10 -29.83 -0.01
N THR A 94 23.85 -29.45 0.20
CA THR A 94 22.68 -29.83 -0.60
C THR A 94 21.90 -28.57 -0.96
N PRO A 95 22.15 -27.96 -2.14
CA PRO A 95 21.52 -26.70 -2.52
C PRO A 95 19.99 -26.78 -2.51
N PRO A 96 19.28 -25.82 -1.90
CA PRO A 96 17.82 -25.81 -1.88
C PRO A 96 17.25 -25.46 -3.26
N TYR A 97 16.05 -25.98 -3.55
CA TYR A 97 15.23 -25.45 -4.64
C TYR A 97 14.57 -24.16 -4.18
N VAL A 98 14.94 -23.03 -4.78
CA VAL A 98 14.42 -21.72 -4.38
C VAL A 98 13.26 -21.30 -5.27
N VAL A 99 12.14 -20.95 -4.65
CA VAL A 99 10.96 -20.38 -5.32
C VAL A 99 10.74 -18.98 -4.76
N LEU A 100 10.77 -17.98 -5.63
CA LEU A 100 10.45 -16.60 -5.29
C LEU A 100 9.08 -16.26 -5.87
N THR A 101 8.20 -15.67 -5.07
CA THR A 101 6.97 -15.07 -5.57
C THR A 101 7.09 -13.54 -5.52
N SER A 102 6.35 -12.87 -6.38
CA SER A 102 6.22 -11.42 -6.35
C SER A 102 4.83 -11.02 -6.82
N ASN A 103 4.28 -9.98 -6.19
CA ASN A 103 3.06 -9.34 -6.62
C ASN A 103 3.32 -8.16 -7.58
N ASN A 104 4.58 -7.98 -8.00
CA ASN A 104 5.04 -6.91 -8.87
C ASN A 104 4.61 -5.52 -8.35
N THR A 105 4.54 -5.34 -7.03
CA THR A 105 4.20 -4.05 -6.41
C THR A 105 5.37 -3.07 -6.47
N ARG A 106 6.59 -3.61 -6.45
CA ARG A 106 7.84 -2.92 -6.74
C ARG A 106 8.64 -3.77 -7.72
N ASP A 107 9.33 -3.10 -8.64
CA ASP A 107 10.25 -3.77 -9.55
C ASP A 107 11.40 -4.43 -8.80
N LEU A 108 11.58 -5.74 -9.02
CA LEU A 108 12.76 -6.46 -8.54
C LEU A 108 14.01 -5.96 -9.28
N SER A 109 15.15 -5.92 -8.58
CA SER A 109 16.40 -5.50 -9.21
C SER A 109 16.77 -6.39 -10.38
N ALA A 110 17.47 -5.81 -11.36
CA ALA A 110 18.02 -6.56 -12.47
C ALA A 110 18.97 -7.67 -12.00
N ALA A 111 19.66 -7.47 -10.87
CA ALA A 111 20.57 -8.44 -10.29
C ALA A 111 19.84 -9.68 -9.76
N LEU A 112 18.66 -9.51 -9.17
CA LEU A 112 17.83 -10.63 -8.70
C LEU A 112 17.18 -11.35 -9.87
N LYS A 113 16.55 -10.60 -10.81
CA LYS A 113 15.89 -11.16 -12.00
C LYS A 113 16.85 -12.02 -12.85
N ARG A 114 18.13 -11.63 -12.98
CA ARG A 114 19.16 -12.37 -13.75
C ARG A 114 19.58 -13.70 -13.12
N ARG A 115 19.32 -13.92 -11.83
CA ARG A 115 19.65 -15.15 -11.11
C ARG A 115 18.47 -16.12 -11.00
N CYS A 116 17.33 -15.78 -11.62
CA CYS A 116 16.09 -16.55 -11.53
C CYS A 116 15.53 -16.87 -12.91
N LEU A 117 14.87 -18.02 -13.04
CA LEU A 117 13.94 -18.25 -14.14
C LEU A 117 12.66 -17.46 -13.87
N HIS A 118 12.38 -16.48 -14.71
CA HIS A 118 11.23 -15.59 -14.52
C HIS A 118 10.00 -16.13 -15.25
N LEU A 119 8.94 -16.44 -14.48
CA LEU A 119 7.62 -16.82 -14.99
C LEU A 119 6.61 -15.74 -14.61
N PHE A 120 6.07 -15.04 -15.60
CA PHE A 120 4.95 -14.13 -15.40
C PHE A 120 3.64 -14.92 -15.38
N LEU A 121 2.82 -14.71 -14.35
CA LEU A 121 1.50 -15.32 -14.20
C LEU A 121 0.43 -14.25 -14.34
N ASP A 122 -0.31 -14.31 -15.45
CA ASP A 122 -1.49 -13.49 -15.66
C ASP A 122 -2.75 -14.20 -15.10
N TYR A 123 -3.88 -13.52 -15.14
CA TYR A 123 -5.17 -14.13 -14.84
C TYR A 123 -5.43 -15.32 -15.78
N PRO A 124 -5.98 -16.44 -15.25
CA PRO A 124 -6.34 -17.60 -16.06
C PRO A 124 -7.41 -17.27 -17.11
N SER A 125 -7.59 -18.18 -18.07
CA SER A 125 -8.76 -18.18 -18.95
C SER A 125 -10.06 -18.31 -18.14
N ALA A 126 -11.19 -17.87 -18.70
CA ALA A 126 -12.50 -18.01 -18.07
C ALA A 126 -12.80 -19.48 -17.69
N GLU A 127 -12.50 -20.42 -18.60
CA GLU A 127 -12.65 -21.85 -18.36
C GLU A 127 -11.81 -22.34 -17.16
N ARG A 128 -10.56 -21.88 -17.07
CA ARG A 128 -9.66 -22.27 -15.98
C ARG A 128 -10.07 -21.62 -14.66
N GLU A 129 -10.52 -20.37 -14.67
CA GLU A 129 -11.06 -19.70 -13.47
C GLU A 129 -12.33 -20.39 -12.97
N LEU A 130 -13.26 -20.72 -13.87
CA LEU A 130 -14.46 -21.47 -13.52
C LEU A 130 -14.11 -22.85 -12.93
N ALA A 131 -13.14 -23.56 -13.50
CA ALA A 131 -12.65 -24.81 -12.92
C ALA A 131 -12.07 -24.61 -11.50
N ILE A 132 -11.38 -23.50 -11.25
CA ILE A 132 -10.90 -23.14 -9.92
C ILE A 132 -12.08 -22.90 -8.97
N VAL A 133 -13.06 -22.07 -9.35
CA VAL A 133 -14.25 -21.79 -8.53
C VAL A 133 -15.01 -23.08 -8.19
N ARG A 134 -15.25 -23.95 -9.18
CA ARG A 134 -15.86 -25.27 -8.99
C ARG A 134 -15.11 -26.13 -7.96
N SER A 135 -13.78 -26.14 -8.03
CA SER A 135 -12.95 -26.92 -7.09
C SER A 135 -13.05 -26.47 -5.63
N LYS A 136 -13.53 -25.24 -5.38
CA LYS A 136 -13.61 -24.65 -4.03
C LYS A 136 -14.94 -24.91 -3.31
N ASN A 137 -15.87 -25.63 -3.95
CA ASN A 137 -17.18 -25.97 -3.39
C ASN A 137 -17.87 -24.76 -2.74
N THR A 138 -18.05 -23.68 -3.50
CA THR A 138 -18.53 -22.39 -2.99
C THR A 138 -20.02 -22.40 -2.61
N GLY A 139 -20.77 -23.42 -3.04
CA GLY A 139 -22.22 -23.52 -2.88
C GLY A 139 -23.03 -22.76 -3.94
N LEU A 140 -22.37 -22.01 -4.82
CA LEU A 140 -23.04 -21.28 -5.90
C LEU A 140 -23.39 -22.25 -7.05
N PRO A 141 -24.62 -22.22 -7.61
CA PRO A 141 -24.98 -23.00 -8.78
C PRO A 141 -24.03 -22.77 -9.95
N ASP A 142 -23.73 -23.83 -10.71
CA ASP A 142 -22.69 -23.82 -11.74
C ASP A 142 -22.94 -22.77 -12.85
N ALA A 143 -24.21 -22.59 -13.22
CA ALA A 143 -24.61 -21.56 -14.19
C ALA A 143 -24.31 -20.14 -13.69
N LEU A 144 -24.57 -19.86 -12.41
CA LEU A 144 -24.25 -18.55 -11.82
C LEU A 144 -22.74 -18.38 -11.63
N ALA A 145 -22.01 -19.46 -11.31
CA ALA A 145 -20.55 -19.41 -11.22
C ALA A 145 -19.90 -19.05 -12.56
N ALA A 146 -20.40 -19.60 -13.67
CA ALA A 146 -19.93 -19.25 -15.01
C ALA A 146 -20.18 -17.76 -15.32
N GLN A 147 -21.40 -17.27 -15.10
CA GLN A 147 -21.73 -15.85 -15.29
C GLN A 147 -20.89 -14.93 -14.39
N LEU A 148 -20.67 -15.31 -13.14
CA LEU A 148 -19.85 -14.54 -12.20
C LEU A 148 -18.40 -14.41 -12.69
N VAL A 149 -17.83 -15.47 -13.25
CA VAL A 149 -16.48 -15.42 -13.83
C VAL A 149 -16.43 -14.41 -14.97
N ASP A 150 -17.42 -14.41 -15.87
CA ASP A 150 -17.47 -13.44 -16.98
C ASP A 150 -17.61 -11.99 -16.47
N ILE A 151 -18.45 -11.76 -15.46
CA ILE A 151 -18.62 -10.46 -14.80
C ILE A 151 -17.29 -10.00 -14.18
N VAL A 152 -16.60 -10.86 -13.42
CA VAL A 152 -15.32 -10.52 -12.79
C VAL A 152 -14.26 -10.21 -13.85
N ARG A 153 -14.23 -10.96 -14.97
CA ARG A 153 -13.32 -10.65 -16.08
C ARG A 153 -13.60 -9.28 -16.68
N GLY A 154 -14.88 -8.92 -16.83
CA GLY A 154 -15.29 -7.58 -17.24
C GLY A 154 -14.87 -6.50 -16.22
N LEU A 155 -14.95 -6.78 -14.92
CA LEU A 155 -14.43 -5.88 -13.88
C LEU A 155 -12.90 -5.70 -13.97
N ARG A 156 -12.14 -6.75 -14.31
CA ARG A 156 -10.68 -6.64 -14.51
C ARG A 156 -10.30 -5.82 -15.74
N ALA A 157 -11.20 -5.71 -16.73
CA ALA A 157 -11.01 -4.85 -17.88
C ALA A 157 -11.27 -3.36 -17.57
N LEU A 158 -11.83 -3.05 -16.40
CA LEU A 158 -11.91 -1.68 -15.90
C LEU A 158 -10.53 -1.26 -15.37
N GLU A 159 -10.13 -0.01 -15.63
CA GLU A 159 -8.93 0.57 -15.00
C GLU A 159 -9.19 0.84 -13.51
N LEU A 160 -9.20 -0.22 -12.71
CA LEU A 160 -9.29 -0.16 -11.25
C LEU A 160 -7.88 -0.04 -10.67
N ARG A 161 -7.75 0.55 -9.48
CA ARG A 161 -6.47 0.60 -8.78
C ARG A 161 -5.96 -0.81 -8.44
N LYS A 162 -6.87 -1.71 -8.09
CA LYS A 162 -6.57 -3.13 -7.90
C LYS A 162 -7.71 -3.94 -8.51
N ALA A 163 -7.40 -4.66 -9.56
CA ALA A 163 -8.33 -5.58 -10.20
C ALA A 163 -8.65 -6.76 -9.26
N PRO A 164 -9.88 -7.32 -9.29
CA PRO A 164 -10.24 -8.47 -8.47
C PRO A 164 -9.34 -9.68 -8.72
N SER A 165 -8.85 -10.29 -7.66
CA SER A 165 -8.10 -11.55 -7.67
C SER A 165 -9.02 -12.77 -7.81
N ILE A 166 -8.42 -13.93 -8.07
CA ILE A 166 -9.16 -15.21 -8.11
C ILE A 166 -9.74 -15.56 -6.74
N SER A 167 -9.02 -15.27 -5.66
CA SER A 167 -9.52 -15.46 -4.29
C SER A 167 -10.76 -14.60 -4.03
N GLU A 168 -10.76 -13.36 -4.50
CA GLU A 168 -11.93 -12.47 -4.43
C GLU A 168 -13.11 -13.01 -5.25
N THR A 169 -12.90 -13.58 -6.44
CA THR A 169 -13.96 -14.29 -7.19
C THR A 169 -14.59 -15.42 -6.37
N ILE A 170 -13.76 -16.23 -5.71
CA ILE A 170 -14.22 -17.36 -4.88
C ILE A 170 -15.03 -16.84 -3.68
N ASP A 171 -14.56 -15.79 -3.03
CA ASP A 171 -15.24 -15.20 -1.88
C ASP A 171 -16.57 -14.53 -2.28
N TRP A 172 -16.63 -13.95 -3.47
CA TRP A 172 -17.89 -13.43 -4.00
C TRP A 172 -18.88 -14.54 -4.32
N ALA A 173 -18.42 -15.64 -4.92
CA ALA A 173 -19.25 -16.81 -5.17
C ALA A 173 -19.83 -17.39 -3.88
N ARG A 174 -19.01 -17.50 -2.82
CA ARG A 174 -19.48 -17.93 -1.48
C ARG A 174 -20.50 -16.96 -0.90
N THR A 175 -20.25 -15.66 -1.03
CA THR A 175 -21.16 -14.62 -0.53
C THR A 175 -22.53 -14.73 -1.20
N LEU A 176 -22.55 -14.85 -2.53
CA LEU A 176 -23.79 -15.00 -3.30
C LEU A 176 -24.54 -16.30 -2.95
N ALA A 177 -23.81 -17.40 -2.74
CA ALA A 177 -24.40 -18.66 -2.29
C ALA A 177 -25.02 -18.54 -0.89
N VAL A 178 -24.34 -17.88 0.05
CA VAL A 178 -24.84 -17.63 1.42
C VAL A 178 -26.08 -16.73 1.41
N LEU A 179 -26.12 -15.75 0.51
CA LEU A 179 -27.29 -14.88 0.30
C LEU A 179 -28.45 -15.60 -0.39
N GLY A 180 -28.28 -16.85 -0.83
CA GLY A 180 -29.32 -17.61 -1.53
C GLY A 180 -29.68 -17.02 -2.88
N VAL A 181 -28.73 -16.38 -3.57
CA VAL A 181 -28.98 -15.72 -4.85
C VAL A 181 -29.25 -16.76 -5.94
N GLU A 182 -30.41 -16.65 -6.58
CA GLU A 182 -30.80 -17.50 -7.71
C GLU A 182 -30.48 -16.86 -9.08
N GLU A 183 -30.28 -15.53 -9.12
CA GLU A 183 -30.00 -14.77 -10.34
C GLU A 183 -29.01 -13.61 -10.07
N LEU A 184 -28.03 -13.42 -10.95
CA LEU A 184 -27.04 -12.34 -10.85
C LEU A 184 -27.57 -11.02 -11.45
N THR A 185 -28.48 -10.37 -10.73
CA THR A 185 -28.98 -9.05 -11.13
C THR A 185 -27.97 -7.93 -10.83
N ALA A 186 -28.04 -6.83 -11.59
CA ALA A 186 -27.17 -5.68 -11.38
C ALA A 186 -27.27 -5.10 -9.96
N THR A 187 -28.44 -5.14 -9.33
CA THR A 187 -28.66 -4.70 -7.95
C THR A 187 -27.89 -5.57 -6.96
N VAL A 188 -28.08 -6.90 -7.02
CA VAL A 188 -27.40 -7.85 -6.12
C VAL A 188 -25.88 -7.74 -6.25
N LEU A 189 -25.38 -7.65 -7.48
CA LEU A 189 -23.95 -7.50 -7.72
C LEU A 189 -23.41 -6.15 -7.24
N SER A 190 -24.19 -5.06 -7.35
CA SER A 190 -23.80 -3.75 -6.86
C SER A 190 -23.73 -3.71 -5.33
N ASP A 191 -24.73 -4.30 -4.66
CA ASP A 191 -24.80 -4.37 -3.19
C ASP A 191 -23.65 -5.21 -2.60
N THR A 192 -23.13 -6.16 -3.38
CA THR A 192 -22.04 -7.06 -2.96
C THR A 192 -20.70 -6.76 -3.61
N ALA A 193 -20.58 -5.70 -4.41
CA ALA A 193 -19.36 -5.36 -5.17
C ALA A 193 -18.13 -5.12 -4.26
N SER A 194 -18.35 -4.68 -3.02
CA SER A 194 -17.29 -4.46 -2.02
C SER A 194 -16.55 -5.74 -1.59
N VAL A 195 -17.13 -6.92 -1.88
CA VAL A 195 -16.47 -8.22 -1.67
C VAL A 195 -15.24 -8.34 -2.57
N VAL A 196 -15.27 -7.78 -3.78
CA VAL A 196 -14.21 -7.94 -4.78
C VAL A 196 -13.48 -6.65 -5.14
N VAL A 197 -14.07 -5.49 -4.86
CA VAL A 197 -13.44 -4.18 -5.06
C VAL A 197 -13.31 -3.44 -3.74
N LYS A 198 -12.08 -3.05 -3.38
CA LYS A 198 -11.77 -2.53 -2.03
C LYS A 198 -11.65 -1.00 -1.93
N TYR A 199 -11.48 -0.31 -3.05
CA TYR A 199 -11.30 1.14 -3.05
C TYR A 199 -12.62 1.83 -3.38
N ASP A 200 -13.05 2.80 -2.56
CA ASP A 200 -14.36 3.45 -2.71
C ASP A 200 -14.62 4.03 -4.11
N LYS A 201 -13.61 4.68 -4.72
CA LYS A 201 -13.71 5.19 -6.10
C LYS A 201 -13.88 4.08 -7.13
N ASP A 202 -13.19 2.96 -6.94
CA ASP A 202 -13.27 1.80 -7.82
C ASP A 202 -14.59 1.06 -7.65
N VAL A 203 -15.14 1.01 -6.42
CA VAL A 203 -16.47 0.45 -6.16
C VAL A 203 -17.53 1.24 -6.94
N ARG A 204 -17.50 2.57 -6.91
CA ARG A 204 -18.41 3.40 -7.71
C ARG A 204 -18.26 3.14 -9.21
N LYS A 205 -17.03 3.00 -9.70
CA LYS A 205 -16.74 2.68 -11.10
C LYS A 205 -17.27 1.30 -11.49
N ALA A 206 -17.08 0.29 -10.63
CA ALA A 206 -17.58 -1.06 -10.83
C ALA A 206 -19.11 -1.11 -10.83
N ILE A 207 -19.77 -0.45 -9.87
CA ILE A 207 -21.23 -0.34 -9.80
C ILE A 207 -21.78 0.33 -11.06
N GLY A 208 -21.17 1.42 -11.52
CA GLY A 208 -21.58 2.09 -12.75
C GLY A 208 -21.44 1.24 -14.02
N ALA A 209 -20.50 0.30 -14.04
CA ALA A 209 -20.31 -0.65 -15.13
C ALA A 209 -21.23 -1.89 -15.04
N MET A 210 -21.74 -2.21 -13.85
CA MET A 210 -22.44 -3.47 -13.56
C MET A 210 -23.62 -3.77 -14.50
N PRO A 211 -24.49 -2.81 -14.88
CA PRO A 211 -25.59 -3.11 -15.79
C PRO A 211 -25.12 -3.61 -17.16
N ARG A 212 -24.03 -3.05 -17.71
CA ARG A 212 -23.44 -3.49 -18.99
C ARG A 212 -22.75 -4.85 -18.88
N LEU A 213 -22.22 -5.16 -17.70
CA LEU A 213 -21.55 -6.44 -17.43
C LEU A 213 -22.55 -7.60 -17.29
N VAL A 214 -23.77 -7.31 -16.80
CA VAL A 214 -24.86 -8.29 -16.71
C VAL A 214 -25.57 -8.45 -18.05
N ASP A 215 -25.90 -7.34 -18.72
CA ASP A 215 -26.50 -7.33 -20.05
C ASP A 215 -25.73 -6.36 -20.96
N PRO A 216 -25.00 -6.86 -21.97
CA PRO A 216 -24.27 -6.03 -22.93
C PRO A 216 -25.13 -4.99 -23.66
N ASN A 217 -26.46 -5.19 -23.74
CA ASN A 217 -27.39 -4.26 -24.38
C ASN A 217 -28.00 -3.24 -23.40
N ALA A 218 -27.68 -3.30 -22.11
CA ALA A 218 -28.21 -2.38 -21.12
C ALA A 218 -27.75 -0.93 -21.41
N LYS A 219 -28.71 -0.06 -21.69
CA LYS A 219 -28.48 1.39 -21.78
C LYS A 219 -28.25 1.94 -20.39
N VAL A 220 -26.98 2.05 -19.99
CA VAL A 220 -26.60 2.84 -18.80
C VAL A 220 -26.81 4.31 -19.13
N PRO A 221 -27.58 5.08 -18.33
CA PRO A 221 -27.67 6.52 -18.49
C PRO A 221 -26.26 7.11 -18.46
N GLU A 222 -25.90 7.91 -19.46
CA GLU A 222 -24.61 8.59 -19.43
C GLU A 222 -24.52 9.43 -18.15
N PRO A 223 -23.38 9.40 -17.42
CA PRO A 223 -23.16 10.34 -16.35
C PRO A 223 -23.23 11.73 -16.96
N GLY A 224 -24.26 12.50 -16.62
CA GLY A 224 -24.53 13.80 -17.25
C GLY A 224 -23.29 14.68 -17.26
N HIS A 225 -22.71 14.87 -18.44
CA HIS A 225 -21.77 15.95 -18.71
C HIS A 225 -22.54 17.27 -18.61
N GLY A 226 -22.49 17.89 -17.43
CA GLY A 226 -22.93 19.27 -17.25
C GLY A 226 -21.97 20.25 -17.90
N HIS A 227 -22.10 20.45 -19.22
CA HIS A 227 -21.55 21.61 -19.92
C HIS A 227 -22.57 22.13 -20.93
N GLY A 228 -23.50 22.94 -20.45
CA GLY A 228 -24.32 23.81 -21.28
C GLY A 228 -23.66 25.18 -21.40
N HIS A 229 -22.81 25.36 -22.41
CA HIS A 229 -22.55 26.69 -22.97
C HIS A 229 -23.09 26.70 -24.39
N GLY A 230 -24.38 27.00 -24.51
CA GLY A 230 -24.95 27.47 -25.77
C GLY A 230 -24.65 28.96 -25.89
N HIS A 231 -23.81 29.33 -26.84
CA HIS A 231 -23.75 30.70 -27.35
C HIS A 231 -24.13 30.65 -28.83
N ASP A 232 -25.44 30.72 -29.06
CA ASP A 232 -26.02 31.21 -30.30
C ASP A 232 -26.34 32.70 -30.07
N GLY A 233 -25.99 33.57 -31.03
CA GLY A 233 -26.53 34.94 -31.06
C GLY A 233 -25.52 36.02 -31.41
N ASP A 234 -25.43 36.27 -32.71
CA ASP A 234 -24.82 37.42 -33.36
C ASP A 234 -25.65 38.72 -33.16
N HIS A 235 -25.01 39.87 -33.42
CA HIS A 235 -25.56 41.24 -33.60
C HIS A 235 -26.02 42.00 -32.34
N SER A 236 -25.97 43.34 -32.22
CA SER A 236 -25.31 44.47 -32.89
C SER A 236 -25.73 45.73 -32.09
N HIS A 237 -24.94 46.81 -32.16
CA HIS A 237 -25.24 48.13 -31.59
C HIS A 237 -26.60 48.70 -32.05
N ASP A 238 -27.34 49.42 -31.19
CA ASP A 238 -27.46 50.90 -31.26
C ASP A 238 -28.38 51.53 -30.19
N ASP A 239 -28.34 52.85 -30.18
CA ASP A 239 -28.57 53.85 -29.13
C ASP A 239 -30.04 54.30 -28.88
N GLN A 240 -30.22 54.97 -27.73
CA GLN A 240 -31.12 56.11 -27.46
C GLN A 240 -32.65 56.02 -27.13
N THR A 241 -32.92 56.56 -25.92
CA THR A 241 -34.00 57.52 -25.51
C THR A 241 -35.34 57.02 -24.91
N GLY A 242 -35.66 57.56 -23.71
CA GLY A 242 -37.04 57.95 -23.37
C GLY A 242 -37.62 57.56 -21.99
N ARG A 243 -37.49 58.48 -21.01
CA ARG A 243 -38.40 58.84 -19.87
C ARG A 243 -39.04 57.75 -18.95
N GLY A 244 -38.82 57.92 -17.63
CA GLY A 244 -39.51 57.22 -16.50
C GLY A 244 -40.95 57.70 -16.20
N PRO A 245 -41.54 57.52 -14.97
CA PRO A 245 -40.92 57.18 -13.67
C PRO A 245 -41.65 56.14 -12.75
N ARG A 246 -40.85 55.55 -11.84
CA ARG A 246 -41.08 55.15 -10.42
C ARG A 246 -42.44 54.61 -9.93
N ARG A 247 -42.41 53.41 -9.28
CA ARG A 247 -42.89 53.17 -7.88
C ARG A 247 -42.56 51.76 -7.32
N SER A 248 -41.94 51.76 -6.13
CA SER A 248 -42.03 50.87 -4.92
C SER A 248 -42.12 49.34 -5.09
N SER A 249 -41.12 48.53 -4.69
CA SER A 249 -40.63 48.13 -3.33
C SER A 249 -41.48 47.09 -2.59
N ASP A 250 -41.03 45.83 -2.61
CA ASP A 250 -40.80 44.93 -1.45
C ASP A 250 -40.94 43.45 -1.84
N SER A 251 -39.84 42.69 -1.78
CA SER A 251 -39.75 41.39 -1.08
C SER A 251 -38.34 40.80 -1.23
N ASP A 252 -37.79 40.42 -0.08
CA ASP A 252 -36.42 40.00 0.21
C ASP A 252 -36.02 38.66 -0.45
N GLU A 253 -34.79 38.60 -0.99
CA GLU A 253 -34.03 37.36 -1.21
C GLU A 253 -32.82 37.33 -0.26
N PRO A 254 -32.47 36.18 0.35
CA PRO A 254 -31.33 36.08 1.25
C PRO A 254 -29.99 36.03 0.50
N GLU A 255 -29.03 36.82 0.97
CA GLU A 255 -27.67 36.97 0.45
C GLU A 255 -26.90 35.64 0.36
N GLU A 256 -26.24 35.41 -0.79
CA GLU A 256 -25.22 34.39 -0.98
C GLU A 256 -24.02 34.63 -0.05
N VAL A 257 -23.67 33.61 0.73
CA VAL A 257 -22.57 33.67 1.69
C VAL A 257 -21.22 33.68 0.94
N ASP A 258 -20.48 34.79 1.09
CA ASP A 258 -19.10 34.92 0.58
C ASP A 258 -18.21 33.80 1.13
N GLY A 259 -17.89 32.83 0.26
CA GLY A 259 -17.06 31.68 0.58
C GLY A 259 -15.64 32.03 1.04
N ARG A 260 -15.22 33.29 0.96
CA ARG A 260 -13.96 33.78 1.52
C ARG A 260 -14.02 33.94 3.04
N ALA A 261 -15.16 34.38 3.59
CA ALA A 261 -15.37 34.50 5.03
C ALA A 261 -15.44 33.13 5.73
N VAL A 262 -16.07 32.14 5.08
CA VAL A 262 -16.16 30.75 5.58
C VAL A 262 -14.79 30.06 5.63
N ARG A 263 -13.86 30.44 4.74
CA ARG A 263 -12.47 29.92 4.76
C ARG A 263 -11.64 30.56 5.86
N ALA A 264 -11.78 31.87 6.09
CA ALA A 264 -11.09 32.56 7.19
C ALA A 264 -11.50 32.03 8.58
N ALA A 265 -12.76 31.61 8.74
CA ALA A 265 -13.26 31.00 9.99
C ALA A 265 -12.70 29.59 10.26
N LYS A 266 -12.11 28.91 9.26
CA LYS A 266 -11.53 27.57 9.44
C LYS A 266 -10.08 27.60 9.94
N ASP A 267 -9.41 28.75 9.87
CA ASP A 267 -7.99 28.91 10.27
C ASP A 267 -7.82 29.40 11.73
N THR A 268 -8.86 29.34 12.56
CA THR A 268 -8.75 29.72 13.98
C THR A 268 -8.06 28.60 14.79
N PRO A 269 -6.92 28.84 15.46
CA PRO A 269 -6.22 27.82 16.24
C PRO A 269 -7.03 27.45 17.50
N GLY A 270 -7.29 26.15 17.71
CA GLY A 270 -7.96 25.64 18.92
C GLY A 270 -9.19 24.73 18.70
N ARG A 271 -9.57 24.42 17.45
CA ARG A 271 -10.77 23.62 17.16
C ARG A 271 -10.64 22.11 17.43
N PHE A 272 -9.42 21.57 17.47
CA PHE A 272 -9.18 20.15 17.75
C PHE A 272 -8.82 19.95 19.23
N GLY A 273 -9.82 20.13 20.10
CA GLY A 273 -9.75 19.66 21.48
C GLY A 273 -10.23 18.21 21.55
N ASN A 274 -9.31 17.31 21.89
CA ASN A 274 -9.49 15.89 22.20
C ASN A 274 -9.74 14.93 21.02
N THR A 275 -8.67 14.24 20.60
CA THR A 275 -8.70 12.77 20.47
C THR A 275 -7.30 12.15 20.44
N TYR A 276 -7.21 10.99 21.10
CA TYR A 276 -6.08 10.05 21.22
C TYR A 276 -4.89 10.45 22.11
N GLY A 277 -4.90 9.97 23.36
CA GLY A 277 -3.68 9.82 24.18
C GLY A 277 -3.70 10.37 25.62
N SER A 278 -4.81 10.86 26.16
CA SER A 278 -4.85 11.38 27.54
C SER A 278 -5.27 10.31 28.56
N ASN A 279 -4.36 10.05 29.49
CA ASN A 279 -4.47 9.15 30.63
C ASN A 279 -5.57 9.61 31.62
N PRO A 280 -6.41 8.73 32.19
CA PRO A 280 -7.49 9.14 33.10
C PRO A 280 -6.98 9.15 34.54
N LEU A 281 -6.24 10.18 34.95
CA LEU A 281 -6.02 10.50 36.37
C LEU A 281 -6.05 12.02 36.55
N GLY A 282 -6.96 12.47 37.41
CA GLY A 282 -7.26 13.88 37.64
C GLY A 282 -6.10 14.68 38.24
N GLY A 283 -6.14 15.98 37.96
CA GLY A 283 -5.23 16.97 38.51
C GLY A 283 -5.53 18.34 37.90
N ASP A 284 -6.34 19.12 38.63
CA ASP A 284 -6.64 20.52 38.35
C ASP A 284 -5.36 21.36 38.46
N GLY A 285 -5.06 22.19 37.45
CA GLY A 285 -3.83 22.98 37.42
C GLY A 285 -3.62 23.71 36.10
N GLY A 286 -3.97 25.01 36.09
CA GLY A 286 -3.86 25.87 34.91
C GLY A 286 -2.44 26.07 34.39
N ALA A 287 -2.30 26.05 33.07
CA ALA A 287 -1.15 26.59 32.36
C ALA A 287 -1.63 27.34 31.12
N ALA A 288 -1.22 28.62 30.99
CA ALA A 288 -1.59 29.49 29.88
C ALA A 288 -0.93 29.04 28.56
N PRO A 289 -1.53 29.30 27.39
CA PRO A 289 -0.99 28.83 26.12
C PRO A 289 0.31 29.56 25.75
N VAL A 290 1.34 28.77 25.43
CA VAL A 290 2.65 29.25 24.95
C VAL A 290 2.50 29.82 23.53
N LYS A 291 2.90 31.07 23.32
CA LYS A 291 2.93 31.69 21.97
C LYS A 291 4.04 31.05 21.12
N PRO A 292 3.77 30.70 19.85
CA PRO A 292 4.81 30.21 18.96
C PRO A 292 5.80 31.35 18.61
N PRO A 293 7.10 31.04 18.41
CA PRO A 293 8.09 32.05 18.06
C PRO A 293 7.86 32.58 16.63
N LYS A 294 8.08 33.89 16.44
CA LYS A 294 8.03 34.54 15.12
C LYS A 294 9.28 34.19 14.31
N VAL A 295 9.09 33.59 13.14
CA VAL A 295 10.17 33.32 12.18
C VAL A 295 10.25 34.49 11.19
N PRO A 296 11.42 35.12 10.98
CA PRO A 296 11.57 36.19 10.00
C PRO A 296 11.55 35.66 8.55
N ALA A 297 11.00 36.47 7.64
CA ALA A 297 10.67 36.11 6.26
C ALA A 297 11.87 35.87 5.31
N GLU A 298 13.11 35.93 5.80
CA GLU A 298 14.31 35.85 4.96
C GLU A 298 14.97 34.46 4.88
N ARG A 299 14.39 33.42 5.49
CA ARG A 299 14.92 32.04 5.38
C ARG A 299 14.46 31.27 4.14
N GLY A 300 13.59 31.83 3.30
CA GLY A 300 13.02 31.17 2.11
C GLY A 300 13.70 31.50 0.77
N SER A 301 14.71 32.36 0.73
CA SER A 301 15.25 32.90 -0.55
C SER A 301 16.56 32.28 -1.03
N ARG A 302 16.98 31.12 -0.49
CA ARG A 302 18.19 30.40 -0.95
C ARG A 302 17.92 28.95 -1.33
N SER A 303 17.02 28.72 -2.28
CA SER A 303 16.95 27.43 -2.97
C SER A 303 16.21 27.48 -4.30
N PHE A 304 16.26 28.59 -5.05
CA PHE A 304 15.94 28.58 -6.49
C PHE A 304 16.69 29.72 -7.19
N GLY A 305 17.67 29.37 -8.04
CA GLY A 305 18.27 30.32 -8.97
C GLY A 305 19.70 30.00 -9.39
N ALA A 306 19.85 29.15 -10.42
CA ALA A 306 20.78 29.28 -11.56
C ALA A 306 21.29 27.92 -12.04
N GLY A 307 21.07 27.57 -13.31
CA GLY A 307 21.87 26.54 -13.97
C GLY A 307 21.20 25.59 -14.97
N LEU A 308 20.16 26.01 -15.69
CA LEU A 308 19.82 25.37 -16.96
C LEU A 308 20.86 25.79 -18.01
N GLY A 309 21.67 24.83 -18.47
CA GLY A 309 22.42 24.96 -19.72
C GLY A 309 23.88 24.53 -19.65
N ARG A 310 24.16 23.27 -19.98
CA ARG A 310 25.25 22.91 -20.90
C ARG A 310 25.12 21.47 -21.39
N LYS A 311 24.84 21.34 -22.69
CA LYS A 311 25.12 20.16 -23.50
C LYS A 311 26.62 19.86 -23.46
N ARG A 312 26.99 18.58 -23.38
CA ARG A 312 28.20 18.07 -24.04
C ARG A 312 27.88 16.75 -24.74
N ALA A 313 28.43 16.63 -25.93
CA ALA A 313 28.33 15.50 -26.84
C ALA A 313 29.67 14.73 -26.86
N LEU A 314 29.56 13.49 -27.34
CA LEU A 314 30.56 12.42 -27.54
C LEU A 314 31.03 11.73 -26.26
#